data_AF-A0A6C0CRK7-F1
#
_entry.id   AF-A0A6C0CRK7-F1
#
_cell.length_a   1.000
_cell.length_b   1.000
_cell.length_c   1.000
_cell.angle_alpha   90.00
_cell.angle_beta   90.00
_cell.angle_gamma   90.00
#
_symmetry.space_group_name_H-M   'P 1'
#
loop_
_entity.id
_entity.type
_entity.pdbx_description
1 polymer ?
#
loop_
_entity_poly.entity_id
_entity_poly.type
_entity_poly.pdbx_seq_one_letter_code
_entity_poly.pdbx_strand_id
1 'polypeptide(L)'
;MVWFQNLTQHRIQSNTISYQSRLKRFLKNPLERFDDDDASYIIIMTVNNDLDTVIVYESNVGFMKTLRRLYSRMVSNIQQRTILKFDIVVSYRSLHIRDKPQLNMDNEGIALNASLLLLPDQIVSHSLNTLDEIFVFLNLNKINVSKIYLFKTRSYVYAENNIEILYRGQKLFKTLRPNDVESAAHRASQYLNNAVLSTGRFDYMYKVDSDESGTQYNVLRHAGTVFAMAKYSRYYPEHTSDVLYKAVQYLVSLLRPGLEDPQTLCIVDENNEVKLGGVGLTLLALCEYSTVYQTNTYDDIIKKLADWVPTQIDDSGDFYGYVQYYETGRYKAFKSEYFPGEIIYGVMEAYKLFKQVSWLNVCVSIARYIIEVRDQFEPDEKLPHDHWMLYGLNELHRYAPHVTYLGHVRRLLRVISRAQTMKDDHEDHDGSFYDEDDPRSTPAATRAEGMIAGFCLIHDFDPKSIRLLKSVFMSIQRSLSFQLRTQYNEINTMYVKNPRKSFGGFRESIHRHRIRIDYVQHNLVSILNYMRIKKHMVSHISLTI
;
A
#
# COMPACT_ATOMS: atom_id res chain seq x y z
N MET A 1 15.41 -7.66 21.60
CA MET A 1 15.32 -7.90 23.06
C MET A 1 13.94 -7.65 23.64
N VAL A 2 13.30 -6.48 23.41
CA VAL A 2 11.92 -6.19 23.88
C VAL A 2 10.87 -7.17 23.31
N TRP A 3 11.09 -7.70 22.11
CA TRP A 3 10.25 -8.72 21.47
C TRP A 3 10.09 -10.03 22.25
N PHE A 4 11.18 -10.51 22.85
CA PHE A 4 11.18 -11.75 23.63
C PHE A 4 10.43 -11.61 24.96
N GLN A 5 10.33 -10.38 25.46
CA GLN A 5 9.50 -10.03 26.62
C GLN A 5 8.00 -10.05 26.28
N ASN A 6 7.60 -9.78 25.03
CA ASN A 6 6.19 -9.82 24.64
C ASN A 6 5.70 -11.24 24.28
N LEU A 7 6.55 -12.11 23.73
CA LEU A 7 6.23 -13.54 23.62
C LEU A 7 6.12 -14.21 25.01
N THR A 8 6.79 -13.67 26.03
CA THR A 8 6.58 -14.09 27.42
C THR A 8 5.35 -13.47 28.07
N GLN A 9 4.88 -12.30 27.63
CA GLN A 9 3.56 -11.75 28.00
C GLN A 9 2.39 -12.47 27.32
N HIS A 10 2.59 -13.00 26.11
CA HIS A 10 1.71 -14.00 25.48
C HIS A 10 1.92 -15.42 26.02
N ARG A 11 2.56 -15.60 27.18
CA ARG A 11 2.19 -16.74 28.03
C ARG A 11 0.72 -16.58 28.35
N ILE A 12 -0.09 -17.44 27.74
CA ILE A 12 -1.47 -17.78 28.10
C ILE A 12 -1.82 -17.18 29.46
N GLN A 13 -2.39 -15.97 29.47
CA GLN A 13 -3.00 -15.47 30.68
C GLN A 13 -4.10 -16.47 31.03
N SER A 14 -4.00 -16.91 32.27
CA SER A 14 -4.51 -18.16 32.79
C SER A 14 -6.03 -18.22 32.86
N ASN A 15 -6.67 -18.68 31.77
CA ASN A 15 -7.81 -19.59 31.86
C ASN A 15 -7.31 -21.06 31.70
N THR A 16 -6.23 -21.38 32.43
CA THR A 16 -5.26 -22.45 32.12
C THR A 16 -5.66 -23.88 32.51
N ILE A 17 -6.78 -24.13 33.18
CA ILE A 17 -7.04 -25.48 33.73
C ILE A 17 -7.58 -26.46 32.65
N SER A 18 -8.36 -25.97 31.68
CA SER A 18 -8.88 -26.78 30.56
C SER A 18 -7.88 -26.93 29.40
N TYR A 19 -7.02 -25.92 29.20
CA TYR A 19 -6.10 -25.87 28.06
C TYR A 19 -4.76 -26.56 28.30
N GLN A 20 -4.16 -26.46 29.50
CA GLN A 20 -2.91 -27.16 29.78
C GLN A 20 -3.05 -28.67 29.73
N SER A 21 -4.22 -29.22 30.03
CA SER A 21 -4.52 -30.64 29.95
C SER A 21 -4.71 -31.12 28.50
N ARG A 22 -5.28 -30.28 27.62
CA ARG A 22 -5.38 -30.52 26.17
C ARG A 22 -4.04 -30.36 25.45
N LEU A 23 -3.27 -29.34 25.82
CA LEU A 23 -1.91 -29.12 25.34
C LEU A 23 -0.98 -30.25 25.83
N LYS A 24 -1.02 -30.64 27.12
CA LYS A 24 -0.29 -31.82 27.64
C LYS A 24 -0.70 -33.13 26.97
N ARG A 25 -1.94 -33.23 26.46
CA ARG A 25 -2.39 -34.37 25.63
C ARG A 25 -1.74 -34.35 24.25
N PHE A 26 -1.58 -33.17 23.66
CA PHE A 26 -0.81 -32.92 22.44
C PHE A 26 0.70 -33.20 22.64
N LEU A 27 1.28 -32.86 23.80
CA LEU A 27 2.71 -33.13 24.10
C LEU A 27 3.02 -34.61 24.38
N LYS A 28 2.00 -35.45 24.64
CA LYS A 28 2.20 -36.84 25.09
C LYS A 28 2.48 -37.83 23.96
N ASN A 29 2.39 -37.44 22.69
CA ASN A 29 2.89 -38.25 21.58
C ASN A 29 3.13 -37.38 20.33
N PRO A 30 4.37 -36.86 20.11
CA PRO A 30 4.57 -35.91 19.02
C PRO A 30 4.82 -36.54 17.64
N LEU A 31 5.29 -37.79 17.51
CA LEU A 31 5.99 -38.22 16.28
C LEU A 31 5.91 -39.71 15.87
N GLU A 32 5.14 -40.56 16.55
CA GLU A 32 5.00 -41.96 16.10
C GLU A 32 3.79 -42.13 15.18
N ARG A 33 3.94 -41.69 13.93
CA ARG A 33 3.35 -42.23 12.69
C ARG A 33 3.64 -41.25 11.55
N PHE A 34 4.90 -41.29 11.13
CA PHE A 34 5.27 -40.85 9.81
C PHE A 34 6.12 -41.97 9.20
N ASP A 35 5.46 -43.10 8.96
CA ASP A 35 5.93 -44.14 8.05
C ASP A 35 4.72 -44.50 7.17
N ASP A 36 4.91 -44.26 5.88
CA ASP A 36 4.18 -44.62 4.65
C ASP A 36 2.67 -44.95 4.62
N ASP A 37 2.08 -44.44 3.53
CA ASP A 37 0.91 -44.95 2.78
C ASP A 37 -0.41 -45.15 3.54
N ASP A 38 -0.97 -44.06 4.05
CA ASP A 38 -2.42 -43.75 4.00
C ASP A 38 -2.65 -42.32 4.52
N ALA A 39 -3.01 -41.39 3.62
CA ALA A 39 -2.83 -39.93 3.79
C ALA A 39 -3.52 -39.33 5.04
N SER A 40 -2.76 -39.20 6.13
CA SER A 40 -3.12 -38.44 7.33
C SER A 40 -2.69 -36.97 7.19
N TYR A 41 -3.60 -36.03 7.45
CA TYR A 41 -3.31 -34.58 7.38
C TYR A 41 -3.17 -34.00 8.78
N ILE A 42 -2.23 -33.09 9.02
CA ILE A 42 -2.23 -32.21 10.21
C ILE A 42 -2.92 -30.91 9.83
N ILE A 43 -3.96 -30.54 10.59
CA ILE A 43 -4.67 -29.28 10.44
C ILE A 43 -4.41 -28.42 11.67
N ILE A 44 -4.06 -27.17 11.47
CA ILE A 44 -3.93 -26.13 12.50
C ILE A 44 -5.04 -25.12 12.25
N MET A 45 -5.64 -24.60 13.30
CA MET A 45 -6.81 -23.71 13.20
C MET A 45 -6.61 -22.47 14.07
N THR A 46 -7.01 -21.32 13.55
CA THR A 46 -6.91 -20.03 14.26
C THR A 46 -8.24 -19.28 14.20
N VAL A 47 -8.64 -18.65 15.31
CA VAL A 47 -9.96 -18.02 15.50
C VAL A 47 -9.78 -16.59 16.03
N ASN A 48 -10.28 -15.57 15.31
CA ASN A 48 -10.45 -14.19 15.81
C ASN A 48 -9.28 -13.60 16.63
N ASN A 49 -8.04 -13.72 16.15
CA ASN A 49 -6.82 -13.17 16.77
C ASN A 49 -6.34 -13.85 18.06
N ASP A 50 -7.19 -14.67 18.70
CA ASP A 50 -6.73 -15.54 19.76
C ASP A 50 -6.14 -16.79 19.12
N LEU A 51 -4.86 -17.03 19.37
CA LEU A 51 -4.09 -18.21 18.95
C LEU A 51 -4.59 -19.51 19.63
N ASP A 52 -5.84 -19.52 20.09
CA ASP A 52 -6.30 -20.31 21.23
C ASP A 52 -6.99 -21.62 20.81
N THR A 53 -6.87 -22.08 19.56
CA THR A 53 -7.32 -23.46 19.27
C THR A 53 -6.57 -24.14 18.12
N VAL A 54 -5.36 -24.63 18.40
CA VAL A 54 -4.75 -25.69 17.56
C VAL A 54 -5.55 -26.99 17.75
N ILE A 55 -6.37 -27.36 16.77
CA ILE A 55 -7.02 -28.69 16.71
C ILE A 55 -6.30 -29.53 15.66
N VAL A 56 -5.39 -30.38 16.10
CA VAL A 56 -4.80 -31.41 15.23
C VAL A 56 -5.84 -32.49 14.95
N TYR A 57 -6.12 -32.75 13.67
CA TYR A 57 -7.07 -33.76 13.24
C TYR A 57 -6.50 -34.60 12.10
N GLU A 58 -6.33 -35.90 12.36
CA GLU A 58 -5.98 -36.91 11.35
C GLU A 58 -7.27 -37.43 10.68
N SER A 59 -7.33 -37.41 9.34
CA SER A 59 -8.53 -37.77 8.57
C SER A 59 -8.26 -38.81 7.49
N ASN A 60 -8.95 -39.95 7.54
CA ASN A 60 -9.05 -40.90 6.42
C ASN A 60 -10.19 -40.55 5.43
N VAL A 61 -10.77 -39.34 5.51
CA VAL A 61 -11.94 -38.91 4.71
C VAL A 61 -11.67 -37.57 4.02
N GLY A 62 -12.19 -37.42 2.80
CA GLY A 62 -11.97 -36.27 1.91
C GLY A 62 -12.07 -34.89 2.57
N PHE A 63 -11.04 -34.08 2.33
CA PHE A 63 -10.76 -32.76 2.93
C PHE A 63 -11.99 -31.85 3.11
N MET A 64 -12.77 -31.62 2.05
CA MET A 64 -13.91 -30.71 2.08
C MET A 64 -15.03 -31.18 3.02
N LYS A 65 -15.19 -32.50 3.19
CA LYS A 65 -16.17 -33.08 4.11
C LYS A 65 -15.74 -32.88 5.56
N THR A 66 -14.45 -33.02 5.84
CA THR A 66 -13.86 -32.75 7.16
C THR A 66 -13.98 -31.27 7.53
N LEU A 67 -13.64 -30.35 6.61
CA LEU A 67 -13.80 -28.92 6.83
C LEU A 67 -15.24 -28.54 7.17
N ARG A 68 -16.22 -29.00 6.38
CA ARG A 68 -17.64 -28.72 6.64
C ARG A 68 -18.10 -29.22 8.01
N ARG A 69 -17.59 -30.37 8.47
CA ARG A 69 -17.92 -30.94 9.78
C ARG A 69 -17.26 -30.17 10.94
N LEU A 70 -16.01 -29.75 10.77
CA LEU A 70 -15.33 -28.89 11.75
C LEU A 70 -16.05 -27.55 11.86
N TYR A 71 -16.37 -26.96 10.72
CA TYR A 71 -17.17 -25.74 10.63
C TYR A 71 -18.50 -25.87 11.37
N SER A 72 -19.33 -26.86 11.05
CA SER A 72 -20.66 -27.00 11.68
C SER A 72 -20.60 -27.16 13.20
N ARG A 73 -19.57 -27.84 13.72
CA ARG A 73 -19.32 -27.97 15.18
C ARG A 73 -18.82 -26.70 15.84
N MET A 74 -18.14 -25.84 15.09
CA MET A 74 -17.64 -24.57 15.59
C MET A 74 -18.71 -23.48 15.57
N VAL A 75 -19.48 -23.40 14.48
CA VAL A 75 -20.57 -22.42 14.30
C VAL A 75 -21.64 -22.57 15.36
N SER A 76 -21.91 -23.78 15.83
CA SER A 76 -22.84 -23.98 16.95
C SER A 76 -22.37 -23.32 18.26
N ASN A 77 -21.10 -22.92 18.35
CA ASN A 77 -20.46 -22.39 19.55
C ASN A 77 -19.85 -20.98 19.36
N ILE A 78 -19.94 -20.40 18.18
CA ILE A 78 -19.20 -19.19 17.80
C ILE A 78 -20.19 -18.14 17.24
N GLN A 79 -20.13 -16.91 17.75
CA GLN A 79 -20.97 -15.80 17.28
C GLN A 79 -20.63 -15.40 15.82
N GLN A 80 -21.62 -14.81 15.13
CA GLN A 80 -21.70 -14.50 13.69
C GLN A 80 -20.56 -13.66 13.05
N ARG A 81 -19.53 -13.25 13.78
CA ARG A 81 -18.41 -12.43 13.27
C ARG A 81 -17.06 -13.09 13.50
N THR A 82 -16.93 -14.33 13.03
CA THR A 82 -15.71 -15.10 13.29
C THR A 82 -15.02 -15.52 12.00
N ILE A 83 -13.76 -15.12 11.90
CA ILE A 83 -12.84 -15.55 10.85
C ILE A 83 -12.16 -16.80 11.35
N LEU A 84 -12.21 -17.83 10.51
CA LEU A 84 -11.56 -19.10 10.79
C LEU A 84 -10.46 -19.29 9.76
N LYS A 85 -9.21 -19.35 10.23
CA LYS A 85 -8.07 -19.74 9.40
C LYS A 85 -7.74 -21.21 9.64
N PHE A 86 -7.45 -21.93 8.57
CA PHE A 86 -7.02 -23.32 8.60
C PHE A 86 -5.69 -23.46 7.86
N ASP A 87 -4.75 -24.22 8.44
CA ASP A 87 -3.45 -24.50 7.86
C ASP A 87 -3.23 -26.01 7.83
N ILE A 88 -3.10 -26.57 6.63
CA ILE A 88 -2.84 -28.00 6.44
C ILE A 88 -1.35 -28.19 6.21
N VAL A 89 -0.69 -28.97 7.06
CA VAL A 89 0.70 -29.34 6.82
C VAL A 89 0.77 -30.25 5.58
N VAL A 90 1.53 -29.83 4.57
CA VAL A 90 1.68 -30.58 3.31
C VAL A 90 3.04 -31.25 3.16
N SER A 91 4.04 -30.77 3.89
CA SER A 91 5.35 -31.41 3.98
C SER A 91 6.08 -30.89 5.21
N TYR A 92 7.06 -31.66 5.70
CA TYR A 92 7.92 -31.24 6.79
C TYR A 92 9.31 -31.87 6.67
N ARG A 93 10.28 -31.31 7.39
CA ARG A 93 11.63 -31.85 7.57
C ARG A 93 12.11 -31.57 9.00
N SER A 94 12.96 -32.44 9.52
CA SER A 94 13.58 -32.27 10.85
C SER A 94 15.06 -31.94 10.74
N LEU A 95 15.56 -31.08 11.62
CA LEU A 95 16.95 -30.66 11.68
C LEU A 95 17.46 -30.77 13.11
N HIS A 96 18.72 -31.17 13.27
CA HIS A 96 19.39 -31.04 14.55
C HIS A 96 19.86 -29.60 14.74
N ILE A 97 19.69 -29.08 15.96
CA ILE A 97 20.00 -27.69 16.28
C ILE A 97 21.48 -27.31 16.04
N ARG A 98 22.36 -28.32 15.97
CA ARG A 98 23.80 -28.16 15.77
C ARG A 98 24.18 -27.88 14.31
N ASP A 99 23.28 -28.11 13.35
CA ASP A 99 23.62 -28.15 11.92
C ASP A 99 23.58 -26.78 11.23
N LYS A 100 23.18 -25.70 11.95
CA LYS A 100 23.03 -24.31 11.45
C LYS A 100 22.52 -24.19 9.98
N PRO A 101 21.40 -24.82 9.61
CA PRO A 101 20.92 -24.83 8.22
C PRO A 101 20.37 -23.46 7.80
N GLN A 102 20.47 -23.08 6.52
CA GLN A 102 19.72 -21.93 6.00
C GLN A 102 18.22 -22.28 5.93
N LEU A 103 17.36 -21.40 6.47
CA LEU A 103 15.91 -21.55 6.39
C LEU A 103 15.35 -20.91 5.12
N ASN A 104 14.38 -21.56 4.49
CA ASN A 104 13.51 -20.91 3.51
C ASN A 104 12.23 -20.45 4.24
N MET A 105 12.35 -19.33 4.96
CA MET A 105 11.33 -18.82 5.90
C MET A 105 10.05 -18.35 5.21
N ASP A 106 10.08 -18.05 3.92
CA ASP A 106 8.92 -17.48 3.24
C ASP A 106 7.75 -18.47 3.12
N ASN A 107 8.01 -19.76 3.29
CA ASN A 107 7.01 -20.82 3.11
C ASN A 107 7.06 -21.90 4.21
N GLU A 108 7.97 -21.80 5.18
CA GLU A 108 8.14 -22.81 6.24
C GLU A 108 7.75 -22.23 7.62
N GLY A 109 6.82 -22.92 8.29
CA GLY A 109 6.53 -22.78 9.71
C GLY A 109 7.55 -23.56 10.54
N ILE A 110 7.61 -23.27 11.83
CA ILE A 110 8.58 -23.85 12.76
C ILE A 110 7.85 -24.50 13.93
N ALA A 111 8.17 -25.75 14.21
CA ALA A 111 7.79 -26.43 15.43
C ALA A 111 9.03 -26.89 16.20
N LEU A 112 9.09 -26.56 17.49
CA LEU A 112 10.22 -26.85 18.36
C LEU A 112 9.81 -27.90 19.37
N ASN A 113 10.11 -29.16 19.07
CA ASN A 113 9.57 -30.31 19.78
C ASN A 113 8.05 -30.15 19.99
N ALA A 114 7.65 -29.85 21.23
CA ALA A 114 6.27 -29.66 21.63
C ALA A 114 6.05 -28.30 22.36
N SER A 115 7.07 -27.44 22.41
CA SER A 115 7.06 -26.20 23.22
C SER A 115 6.65 -24.94 22.45
N LEU A 116 6.78 -24.95 21.12
CA LEU A 116 6.46 -23.80 20.26
C LEU A 116 6.03 -24.30 18.88
N LEU A 117 5.00 -23.69 18.33
CA LEU A 117 4.53 -23.86 16.95
C LEU A 117 4.27 -22.47 16.38
N LEU A 118 4.96 -22.12 15.29
CA LEU A 118 4.77 -20.88 14.54
C LEU A 118 4.42 -21.24 13.09
N LEU A 119 3.29 -20.75 12.61
CA LEU A 119 2.88 -20.89 11.21
C LEU A 119 3.77 -20.02 10.29
N PRO A 120 3.90 -20.35 9.00
CA PRO A 120 4.70 -19.56 8.07
C PRO A 120 4.33 -18.06 8.08
N ASP A 121 3.04 -17.75 8.08
CA ASP A 121 2.55 -16.36 8.06
C ASP A 121 2.66 -15.66 9.43
N GLN A 122 2.70 -16.41 10.53
CA GLN A 122 3.05 -15.86 11.84
C GLN A 122 4.51 -15.39 11.87
N ILE A 123 5.41 -16.21 11.33
CA ILE A 123 6.84 -15.88 11.21
C ILE A 123 7.02 -14.61 10.40
N VAL A 124 6.38 -14.52 9.23
CA VAL A 124 6.39 -13.32 8.37
C VAL A 124 5.83 -12.11 9.11
N SER A 125 4.66 -12.24 9.77
CA SER A 125 4.03 -11.13 10.50
C SER A 125 4.83 -10.61 11.70
N HIS A 126 5.77 -11.41 12.20
CA HIS A 126 6.67 -11.02 13.28
C HIS A 126 8.06 -10.61 12.76
N SER A 127 8.26 -10.55 11.45
CA SER A 127 9.55 -10.28 10.80
C SER A 127 10.68 -11.16 11.36
N LEU A 128 10.36 -12.40 11.77
CA LEU A 128 11.36 -13.38 12.17
C LEU A 128 12.00 -13.87 10.88
N ASN A 129 13.17 -13.34 10.53
CA ASN A 129 13.78 -13.58 9.22
C ASN A 129 15.00 -14.51 9.33
N THR A 130 15.45 -14.81 10.55
CA THR A 130 16.65 -15.64 10.76
C THR A 130 16.49 -16.67 11.87
N LEU A 131 17.18 -17.80 11.74
CA LEU A 131 17.36 -18.75 12.84
C LEU A 131 18.02 -18.11 14.05
N ASP A 132 18.89 -17.12 13.85
CA ASP A 132 19.58 -16.46 14.94
C ASP A 132 18.60 -15.72 15.86
N GLU A 133 17.59 -15.05 15.31
CA GLU A 133 16.52 -14.44 16.09
C GLU A 133 15.73 -15.51 16.87
N ILE A 134 15.44 -16.65 16.25
CA ILE A 134 14.80 -17.78 16.93
C ILE A 134 15.73 -18.40 17.98
N PHE A 135 17.05 -18.43 17.80
CA PHE A 135 17.97 -18.92 18.82
C PHE A 135 18.09 -17.96 19.99
N VAL A 136 18.10 -16.66 19.72
CA VAL A 136 18.01 -15.64 20.77
C VAL A 136 16.69 -15.78 21.52
N PHE A 137 15.57 -16.06 20.84
CA PHE A 137 14.29 -16.41 21.47
C PHE A 137 14.44 -17.55 22.46
N LEU A 138 14.98 -18.67 21.99
CA LEU A 138 15.06 -19.91 22.78
C LEU A 138 15.97 -19.76 23.98
N ASN A 139 17.12 -19.11 23.78
CA ASN A 139 18.10 -18.85 24.84
C ASN A 139 17.52 -17.92 25.92
N LEU A 140 16.88 -16.81 25.54
CA LEU A 140 16.27 -15.89 26.51
C LEU A 140 15.15 -16.56 27.32
N ASN A 141 14.43 -17.49 26.71
CA ASN A 141 13.33 -18.22 27.35
C ASN A 141 13.75 -19.53 28.03
N LYS A 142 15.05 -19.87 28.02
CA LYS A 142 15.59 -21.13 28.56
C LYS A 142 14.88 -22.38 28.00
N ILE A 143 14.45 -22.32 26.74
CA ILE A 143 13.78 -23.44 26.07
C ILE A 143 14.86 -24.34 25.47
N ASN A 144 14.98 -25.56 26.01
CA ASN A 144 15.95 -26.54 25.53
C ASN A 144 15.37 -27.32 24.36
N VAL A 145 15.98 -27.19 23.17
CA VAL A 145 15.49 -27.80 21.93
C VAL A 145 16.57 -28.67 21.32
N SER A 146 16.26 -29.96 21.12
CA SER A 146 17.16 -30.93 20.49
C SER A 146 16.91 -31.11 18.99
N LYS A 147 15.67 -30.88 18.55
CA LYS A 147 15.20 -30.99 17.15
C LYS A 147 14.29 -29.83 16.80
N ILE A 148 14.47 -29.33 15.58
CA ILE A 148 13.62 -28.31 14.96
C ILE A 148 12.88 -28.98 13.80
N TYR A 149 11.57 -28.81 13.74
CA TYR A 149 10.73 -29.22 12.63
C TYR A 149 10.37 -28.00 11.80
N LEU A 150 10.61 -28.09 10.50
CA LEU A 150 10.18 -27.09 9.54
C LEU A 150 9.09 -27.71 8.69
N PHE A 151 8.00 -26.99 8.48
CA PHE A 151 6.84 -27.52 7.78
C PHE A 151 6.21 -26.51 6.85
N LYS A 152 5.68 -26.96 5.71
CA LYS A 152 4.93 -26.12 4.78
C LYS A 152 3.45 -26.31 5.00
N THR A 153 2.67 -25.25 4.83
CA THR A 153 1.21 -25.32 4.94
C THR A 153 0.50 -24.93 3.63
N ARG A 154 -0.68 -25.51 3.42
CA ARG A 154 -1.71 -24.91 2.58
C ARG A 154 -2.72 -24.22 3.49
N SER A 155 -2.86 -22.92 3.32
CA SER A 155 -3.64 -22.06 4.19
C SER A 155 -4.98 -21.70 3.55
N TYR A 156 -6.03 -21.66 4.36
CA TYR A 156 -7.39 -21.33 3.96
C TYR A 156 -8.01 -20.38 4.97
N VAL A 157 -8.86 -19.48 4.51
CA VAL A 157 -9.73 -18.69 5.36
C VAL A 157 -11.18 -19.02 5.06
N TYR A 158 -11.99 -19.09 6.10
CA TYR A 158 -13.44 -19.03 5.99
C TYR A 158 -13.93 -17.67 6.50
N ALA A 159 -14.53 -16.90 5.61
CA ALA A 159 -15.16 -15.62 5.89
C ALA A 159 -16.40 -15.46 4.99
N GLU A 160 -17.46 -14.83 5.52
CA GLU A 160 -18.68 -14.51 4.75
C GLU A 160 -19.27 -15.71 3.96
N ASN A 161 -19.32 -16.88 4.60
CA ASN A 161 -19.80 -18.12 4.00
C ASN A 161 -18.97 -18.68 2.83
N ASN A 162 -17.76 -18.18 2.59
CA ASN A 162 -16.87 -18.63 1.53
C ASN A 162 -15.53 -19.14 2.08
N ILE A 163 -14.96 -20.15 1.41
CA ILE A 163 -13.59 -20.64 1.67
C ILE A 163 -12.68 -20.04 0.61
N GLU A 164 -11.64 -19.35 1.03
CA GLU A 164 -10.62 -18.79 0.15
C GLU A 164 -9.24 -19.38 0.47
N ILE A 165 -8.44 -19.61 -0.56
CA ILE A 165 -7.05 -20.11 -0.42
C ILE A 165 -6.14 -18.92 -0.14
N LEU A 166 -5.24 -19.08 0.83
CA LEU A 166 -4.21 -18.11 1.14
C LEU A 166 -2.85 -18.57 0.59
N TYR A 167 -2.09 -17.64 0.06
CA TYR A 167 -0.69 -17.80 -0.30
C TYR A 167 0.15 -16.96 0.67
N ARG A 168 1.04 -17.61 1.45
CA ARG A 168 1.85 -16.95 2.49
C ARG A 168 1.02 -16.07 3.44
N GLY A 169 -0.15 -16.57 3.87
CA GLY A 169 -1.07 -15.84 4.75
C GLY A 169 -1.86 -14.71 4.09
N GLN A 170 -1.77 -14.53 2.77
CA GLN A 170 -2.45 -13.47 2.04
C GLN A 170 -3.47 -14.04 1.04
N LYS A 171 -4.57 -13.32 0.84
CA LYS A 171 -5.51 -13.60 -0.25
C LYS A 171 -4.89 -13.19 -1.58
N LEU A 172 -4.87 -14.10 -2.55
CA LEU A 172 -4.53 -13.76 -3.93
C LEU A 172 -5.77 -13.25 -4.67
N PHE A 173 -5.75 -11.99 -5.07
CA PHE A 173 -6.77 -11.41 -5.94
C PHE A 173 -6.47 -11.79 -7.40
N LYS A 174 -7.04 -12.89 -7.88
CA LYS A 174 -6.94 -13.29 -9.31
C LYS A 174 -7.90 -12.49 -10.19
N THR A 175 -9.03 -12.05 -9.61
CA THR A 175 -10.04 -11.23 -10.27
C THR A 175 -10.42 -10.08 -9.35
N LEU A 176 -10.42 -8.86 -9.88
CA LEU A 176 -10.86 -7.66 -9.15
C LEU A 176 -12.38 -7.56 -9.13
N ARG A 177 -13.01 -8.14 -8.10
CA ARG A 177 -14.45 -8.00 -7.87
C ARG A 177 -14.74 -6.57 -7.40
N PRO A 178 -15.83 -5.92 -7.84
CA PRO A 178 -16.18 -4.55 -7.42
C PRO A 178 -16.15 -4.36 -5.90
N ASN A 179 -16.75 -5.29 -5.15
CA ASN A 179 -16.79 -5.21 -3.69
C ASN A 179 -15.42 -5.29 -3.03
N ASP A 180 -14.45 -6.04 -3.58
CA ASP A 180 -13.09 -6.12 -3.01
C ASP A 180 -12.39 -4.75 -3.12
N VAL A 181 -12.56 -4.11 -4.28
CA VAL A 181 -11.96 -2.81 -4.62
C VAL A 181 -12.58 -1.69 -3.78
N GLU A 182 -13.91 -1.65 -3.70
CA GLU A 182 -14.64 -0.66 -2.91
C GLU A 182 -14.36 -0.82 -1.41
N SER A 183 -14.40 -2.04 -0.88
CA SER A 183 -14.06 -2.30 0.52
C SER A 183 -12.62 -1.89 0.86
N ALA A 184 -11.69 -2.05 -0.09
CA ALA A 184 -10.32 -1.61 0.10
C ALA A 184 -10.21 -0.08 0.18
N ALA A 185 -10.96 0.67 -0.64
CA ALA A 185 -11.03 2.13 -0.52
C ALA A 185 -11.57 2.58 0.84
N HIS A 186 -12.67 1.97 1.31
CA HIS A 186 -13.26 2.26 2.62
C HIS A 186 -12.27 2.03 3.77
N ARG A 187 -11.58 0.88 3.76
CA ARG A 187 -10.57 0.56 4.78
C ARG A 187 -9.37 1.52 4.75
N ALA A 188 -8.90 1.91 3.56
CA ALA A 188 -7.81 2.88 3.45
C ALA A 188 -8.21 4.25 4.00
N SER A 189 -9.43 4.71 3.67
CA SER A 189 -9.98 5.95 4.19
C SER A 189 -10.14 5.91 5.71
N GLN A 190 -10.62 4.80 6.26
CA GLN A 190 -10.71 4.60 7.71
C GLN A 190 -9.33 4.68 8.38
N TYR A 191 -8.31 4.02 7.81
CA TYR A 191 -6.94 4.09 8.32
C TYR A 191 -6.43 5.54 8.34
N LEU A 192 -6.60 6.28 7.23
CA LEU A 192 -6.13 7.67 7.15
C LEU A 192 -6.83 8.58 8.15
N ASN A 193 -8.14 8.42 8.36
CA ASN A 193 -8.87 9.16 9.39
C ASN A 193 -8.31 8.86 10.79
N ASN A 194 -8.03 7.59 11.10
CA ASN A 194 -7.46 7.19 12.39
C ASN A 194 -6.01 7.67 12.57
N ALA A 195 -5.28 7.90 11.48
CA ALA A 195 -3.91 8.38 11.51
C ALA A 195 -3.80 9.88 11.80
N VAL A 196 -4.87 10.66 11.74
CA VAL A 196 -4.83 12.10 12.07
C VAL A 196 -4.83 12.30 13.59
N LEU A 197 -3.80 12.98 14.08
CA LEU A 197 -3.64 13.38 15.47
C LEU A 197 -4.52 14.60 15.79
N SER A 198 -4.70 14.87 17.09
CA SER A 198 -5.44 16.05 17.56
C SER A 198 -4.93 17.38 17.01
N THR A 199 -3.63 17.45 16.67
CA THR A 199 -2.97 18.62 16.08
C THR A 199 -3.23 18.79 14.58
N GLY A 200 -3.93 17.84 13.93
CA GLY A 200 -4.08 17.79 12.47
C GLY A 200 -2.89 17.13 11.75
N ARG A 201 -1.74 16.94 12.41
CA ARG A 201 -0.63 16.11 11.90
C ARG A 201 -1.08 14.67 11.73
N PHE A 202 -0.46 13.93 10.81
CA PHE A 202 -0.61 12.48 10.78
C PHE A 202 0.40 11.78 11.71
N ASP A 203 0.02 10.63 12.27
CA ASP A 203 0.94 9.56 12.65
C ASP A 203 1.61 9.05 11.36
N TYR A 204 2.73 9.69 11.01
CA TYR A 204 3.30 9.63 9.67
C TYR A 204 3.69 8.22 9.24
N MET A 205 4.20 7.44 10.18
CA MET A 205 4.78 6.13 9.92
C MET A 205 4.53 5.22 11.11
N TYR A 206 3.85 4.10 10.88
CA TYR A 206 3.55 3.10 11.89
C TYR A 206 4.32 1.81 11.60
N LYS A 207 5.10 1.35 12.58
CA LYS A 207 5.82 0.07 12.55
C LYS A 207 4.93 -0.99 13.20
N VAL A 208 4.23 -1.76 12.37
CA VAL A 208 3.23 -2.73 12.82
C VAL A 208 3.84 -3.81 13.73
N ASP A 209 5.07 -4.21 13.43
CA ASP A 209 5.75 -5.26 14.21
C ASP A 209 6.04 -4.78 15.64
N SER A 210 6.55 -3.55 15.82
CA SER A 210 6.89 -3.02 17.15
C SER A 210 5.74 -2.33 17.88
N ASP A 211 4.62 -2.04 17.22
CA ASP A 211 3.56 -1.14 17.69
C ASP A 211 4.10 0.27 18.02
N GLU A 212 4.96 0.79 17.14
CA GLU A 212 5.63 2.08 17.34
C GLU A 212 5.32 3.06 16.20
N SER A 213 5.15 4.33 16.57
CA SER A 213 5.12 5.44 15.63
C SER A 213 6.53 5.96 15.35
N GLY A 214 6.80 6.31 14.10
CA GLY A 214 8.05 6.96 13.68
C GLY A 214 8.07 8.45 14.03
N THR A 215 9.27 9.01 14.17
CA THR A 215 9.47 10.43 14.49
C THR A 215 9.62 11.34 13.27
N GLN A 216 9.90 10.75 12.11
CA GLN A 216 10.08 11.48 10.85
C GLN A 216 8.77 12.09 10.38
N TYR A 217 8.86 13.21 9.67
CA TYR A 217 7.71 13.82 9.04
C TYR A 217 8.05 14.38 7.66
N ASN A 218 7.10 14.33 6.74
CA ASN A 218 7.27 14.90 5.41
C ASN A 218 5.99 15.62 4.98
N VAL A 219 6.10 16.93 4.79
CA VAL A 219 4.95 17.79 4.45
C VAL A 219 4.36 17.48 3.07
N LEU A 220 5.16 17.03 2.10
CA LEU A 220 4.66 16.61 0.79
C LEU A 220 3.68 15.45 0.95
N ARG A 221 4.02 14.49 1.81
CA ARG A 221 3.17 13.32 2.07
C ARG A 221 1.92 13.70 2.86
N HIS A 222 2.01 14.68 3.74
CA HIS A 222 0.83 15.25 4.38
C HIS A 222 -0.12 15.85 3.34
N ALA A 223 0.37 16.73 2.46
CA ALA A 223 -0.43 17.37 1.42
C ALA A 223 -1.07 16.33 0.47
N GLY A 224 -0.29 15.37 -0.01
CA GLY A 224 -0.80 14.28 -0.85
C GLY A 224 -1.87 13.44 -0.14
N THR A 225 -1.72 13.19 1.17
CA THR A 225 -2.70 12.44 1.96
C THR A 225 -4.01 13.22 2.14
N VAL A 226 -3.93 14.53 2.37
CA VAL A 226 -5.11 15.42 2.40
C VAL A 226 -5.84 15.38 1.04
N PHE A 227 -5.10 15.44 -0.07
CA PHE A 227 -5.67 15.27 -1.41
C PHE A 227 -6.40 13.92 -1.55
N ALA A 228 -5.80 12.81 -1.12
CA ALA A 228 -6.43 11.49 -1.21
C ALA A 228 -7.71 11.39 -0.35
N MET A 229 -7.69 11.95 0.86
CA MET A 229 -8.87 11.98 1.73
C MET A 229 -10.00 12.83 1.14
N ALA A 230 -9.70 14.03 0.63
CA ALA A 230 -10.69 14.88 -0.03
C ALA A 230 -11.27 14.19 -1.29
N LYS A 231 -10.41 13.56 -2.09
CA LYS A 231 -10.81 12.80 -3.26
C LYS A 231 -11.70 11.61 -2.92
N TYR A 232 -11.48 10.94 -1.78
CA TYR A 232 -12.40 9.90 -1.30
C TYR A 232 -13.78 10.48 -0.99
N SER A 233 -13.86 11.63 -0.30
CA SER A 233 -15.13 12.30 0.01
C SER A 233 -15.93 12.73 -1.24
N ARG A 234 -15.27 12.88 -2.40
CA ARG A 234 -15.97 13.08 -3.70
C ARG A 234 -16.89 11.91 -4.07
N TYR A 235 -16.48 10.68 -3.77
CA TYR A 235 -17.24 9.47 -4.07
C TYR A 235 -18.21 9.10 -2.93
N TYR A 236 -17.89 9.54 -1.72
CA TYR A 236 -18.56 9.18 -0.48
C TYR A 236 -18.79 10.42 0.40
N PRO A 237 -19.65 11.36 -0.04
CA PRO A 237 -19.83 12.67 0.61
C PRO A 237 -20.40 12.57 2.03
N GLU A 238 -21.14 11.50 2.33
CA GLU A 238 -21.66 11.18 3.67
C GLU A 238 -20.54 10.92 4.70
N HIS A 239 -19.31 10.66 4.24
CA HIS A 239 -18.14 10.40 5.08
C HIS A 239 -17.25 11.64 5.26
N THR A 240 -17.81 12.84 5.12
CA THR A 240 -17.13 14.09 5.49
C THR A 240 -16.76 14.09 6.96
N SER A 241 -15.49 14.37 7.28
CA SER A 241 -15.00 14.33 8.66
C SER A 241 -14.33 15.63 9.08
N ASP A 242 -14.61 16.08 10.31
CA ASP A 242 -13.85 17.14 11.01
C ASP A 242 -12.34 16.83 11.08
N VAL A 243 -12.00 15.55 10.95
CA VAL A 243 -10.64 15.03 10.89
C VAL A 243 -9.90 15.52 9.66
N LEU A 244 -10.52 15.46 8.47
CA LEU A 244 -9.93 16.00 7.24
C LEU A 244 -9.73 17.52 7.36
N TYR A 245 -10.71 18.23 7.93
CA TYR A 245 -10.58 19.67 8.16
C TYR A 245 -9.36 20.01 9.03
N LYS A 246 -9.13 19.28 10.13
CA LYS A 246 -7.94 19.47 10.98
C LYS A 246 -6.63 19.24 10.22
N ALA A 247 -6.58 18.23 9.36
CA ALA A 247 -5.41 17.99 8.51
C ALA A 247 -5.16 19.16 7.55
N VAL A 248 -6.21 19.67 6.89
CA VAL A 248 -6.11 20.88 6.04
C VAL A 248 -5.62 22.09 6.84
N GLN A 249 -6.13 22.31 8.04
CA GLN A 249 -5.69 23.43 8.89
C GLN A 249 -4.22 23.31 9.28
N TYR A 250 -3.74 22.10 9.59
CA TYR A 250 -2.32 21.88 9.82
C TYR A 250 -1.49 22.22 8.57
N LEU A 251 -1.90 21.75 7.39
CA LEU A 251 -1.22 22.06 6.13
C LEU A 251 -1.13 23.58 5.87
N VAL A 252 -2.24 24.30 6.03
CA VAL A 252 -2.31 25.75 5.84
C VAL A 252 -1.42 26.50 6.83
N SER A 253 -1.25 25.99 8.06
CA SER A 253 -0.39 26.63 9.07
C SER A 253 1.10 26.66 8.69
N LEU A 254 1.52 25.83 7.73
CA LEU A 254 2.91 25.74 7.25
C LEU A 254 3.21 26.72 6.10
N LEU A 255 2.20 27.44 5.61
CA LEU A 255 2.38 28.39 4.52
C LEU A 255 3.12 29.64 4.99
N ARG A 256 3.99 30.16 4.13
CA ARG A 256 4.78 31.37 4.34
C ARG A 256 4.83 32.21 3.06
N PRO A 257 5.05 33.54 3.16
CA PRO A 257 5.28 34.38 1.97
C PRO A 257 6.43 33.84 1.11
N GLY A 258 6.31 33.94 -0.21
CA GLY A 258 7.40 33.59 -1.14
C GLY A 258 8.63 34.49 -0.96
N LEU A 259 9.82 33.96 -1.26
CA LEU A 259 11.09 34.71 -1.15
C LEU A 259 11.31 35.66 -2.34
N GLU A 260 10.93 35.22 -3.53
CA GLU A 260 11.05 35.98 -4.78
C GLU A 260 9.96 37.05 -4.90
N ASP A 261 8.77 36.76 -4.36
CA ASP A 261 7.64 37.68 -4.29
C ASP A 261 6.82 37.46 -3.00
N PRO A 262 6.85 38.41 -2.03
CA PRO A 262 6.10 38.32 -0.78
C PRO A 262 4.56 38.32 -0.94
N GLN A 263 4.02 38.64 -2.12
CA GLN A 263 2.58 38.52 -2.39
C GLN A 263 2.15 37.08 -2.67
N THR A 264 3.10 36.22 -3.02
CA THR A 264 2.87 34.79 -3.26
C THR A 264 3.03 33.98 -1.98
N LEU A 265 2.63 32.71 -2.00
CA LEU A 265 2.81 31.78 -0.88
C LEU A 265 3.62 30.56 -1.31
N CYS A 266 4.45 30.08 -0.40
CA CYS A 266 5.13 28.80 -0.49
C CYS A 266 4.86 27.97 0.78
N ILE A 267 5.34 26.73 0.80
CA ILE A 267 5.27 25.87 1.98
C ILE A 267 6.67 25.57 2.49
N VAL A 268 6.88 25.79 3.79
CA VAL A 268 8.16 25.58 4.46
C VAL A 268 8.05 24.37 5.39
N ASP A 269 8.92 23.39 5.20
CA ASP A 269 8.96 22.20 6.07
C ASP A 269 9.77 22.40 7.36
N GLU A 270 9.81 21.37 8.20
CA GLU A 270 10.50 21.42 9.50
C GLU A 270 12.03 21.55 9.39
N ASN A 271 12.60 21.35 8.20
CA ASN A 271 14.02 21.56 7.90
C ASN A 271 14.30 22.93 7.28
N ASN A 272 13.32 23.84 7.33
CA ASN A 272 13.39 25.16 6.72
C ASN A 272 13.56 25.11 5.19
N GLU A 273 12.98 24.09 4.55
CA GLU A 273 13.06 23.88 3.11
C GLU A 273 11.72 24.16 2.41
N VAL A 274 11.79 24.91 1.32
CA VAL A 274 10.72 25.02 0.32
C VAL A 274 11.00 24.01 -0.78
N LYS A 275 10.07 23.09 -1.01
CA LYS A 275 10.16 22.05 -2.04
C LYS A 275 9.08 22.29 -3.08
N LEU A 276 9.43 22.32 -4.36
CA LEU A 276 8.47 22.49 -5.46
C LEU A 276 7.29 21.51 -5.33
N GLY A 277 7.61 20.23 -5.11
CA GLY A 277 6.59 19.19 -4.92
C GLY A 277 5.64 19.45 -3.75
N GLY A 278 6.12 20.12 -2.70
CA GLY A 278 5.28 20.53 -1.57
C GLY A 278 4.22 21.55 -1.98
N VAL A 279 4.59 22.54 -2.79
CA VAL A 279 3.65 23.53 -3.31
C VAL A 279 2.65 22.89 -4.27
N GLY A 280 3.12 22.05 -5.21
CA GLY A 280 2.25 21.32 -6.15
C GLY A 280 1.21 20.45 -5.45
N LEU A 281 1.63 19.66 -4.46
CA LEU A 281 0.71 18.80 -3.69
C LEU A 281 -0.22 19.60 -2.77
N THR A 282 0.21 20.76 -2.26
CA THR A 282 -0.65 21.63 -1.46
C THR A 282 -1.75 22.28 -2.32
N LEU A 283 -1.41 22.73 -3.53
CA LEU A 283 -2.39 23.18 -4.51
C LEU A 283 -3.42 22.07 -4.80
N LEU A 284 -2.97 20.84 -5.07
CA LEU A 284 -3.86 19.71 -5.30
C LEU A 284 -4.81 19.45 -4.12
N ALA A 285 -4.28 19.44 -2.90
CA ALA A 285 -5.06 19.22 -1.69
C ALA A 285 -6.15 20.28 -1.50
N LEU A 286 -5.80 21.56 -1.62
CA LEU A 286 -6.72 22.67 -1.39
C LEU A 286 -7.74 22.81 -2.52
N CYS A 287 -7.35 22.59 -3.78
CA CYS A 287 -8.28 22.60 -4.91
C CYS A 287 -9.30 21.46 -4.82
N GLU A 288 -8.85 20.23 -4.50
CA GLU A 288 -9.74 19.08 -4.33
C GLU A 288 -10.70 19.32 -3.17
N TYR A 289 -10.20 19.77 -2.02
CA TYR A 289 -11.04 20.10 -0.87
C TYR A 289 -12.08 21.18 -1.21
N SER A 290 -11.65 22.29 -1.82
CA SER A 290 -12.55 23.40 -2.18
C SER A 290 -13.63 22.96 -3.18
N THR A 291 -13.28 22.10 -4.14
CA THR A 291 -14.22 21.53 -5.10
C THR A 291 -15.24 20.61 -4.44
N VAL A 292 -14.78 19.66 -3.61
CA VAL A 292 -15.63 18.66 -2.97
C VAL A 292 -16.59 19.31 -1.96
N TYR A 293 -16.10 20.28 -1.20
CA TYR A 293 -16.89 20.99 -0.18
C TYR A 293 -17.56 22.26 -0.68
N GLN A 294 -17.42 22.58 -1.97
CA GLN A 294 -18.00 23.78 -2.60
C GLN A 294 -17.73 25.05 -1.78
N THR A 295 -16.50 25.20 -1.30
CA THR A 295 -16.08 26.32 -0.46
C THR A 295 -15.05 27.18 -1.18
N ASN A 296 -15.11 28.49 -0.94
CA ASN A 296 -14.14 29.46 -1.42
C ASN A 296 -13.14 29.91 -0.34
N THR A 297 -13.15 29.25 0.83
CA THR A 297 -12.33 29.62 2.00
C THR A 297 -10.85 29.72 1.67
N TYR A 298 -10.36 28.90 0.74
CA TYR A 298 -8.94 28.82 0.38
C TYR A 298 -8.61 29.50 -0.96
N ASP A 299 -9.54 30.23 -1.58
CA ASP A 299 -9.34 30.81 -2.92
C ASP A 299 -8.12 31.73 -2.99
N ASP A 300 -7.96 32.62 -2.01
CA ASP A 300 -6.80 33.53 -1.93
C ASP A 300 -5.49 32.76 -1.76
N ILE A 301 -5.50 31.74 -0.90
CA ILE A 301 -4.33 30.88 -0.67
C ILE A 301 -3.94 30.12 -1.94
N ILE A 302 -4.91 29.52 -2.64
CA ILE A 302 -4.68 28.77 -3.87
C ILE A 302 -4.10 29.68 -4.95
N LYS A 303 -4.65 30.89 -5.11
CA LYS A 303 -4.13 31.88 -6.07
C LYS A 303 -2.67 32.22 -5.76
N LYS A 304 -2.37 32.58 -4.51
CA LYS A 304 -1.00 32.94 -4.10
C LYS A 304 0.00 31.80 -4.22
N LEU A 305 -0.41 30.55 -3.99
CA LEU A 305 0.43 29.37 -4.22
C LEU A 305 0.69 29.14 -5.72
N ALA A 306 -0.31 29.33 -6.57
CA ALA A 306 -0.17 29.17 -8.01
C ALA A 306 0.66 30.31 -8.63
N ASP A 307 0.51 31.53 -8.13
CA ASP A 307 1.29 32.72 -8.53
C ASP A 307 2.77 32.64 -8.11
N TRP A 308 3.12 31.76 -7.17
CA TRP A 308 4.52 31.48 -6.82
C TRP A 308 5.26 30.74 -7.94
N VAL A 309 4.61 29.80 -8.64
CA VAL A 309 5.27 28.91 -9.61
C VAL A 309 6.00 29.65 -10.75
N PRO A 310 5.42 30.67 -11.40
CA PRO A 310 6.11 31.45 -12.44
C PRO A 310 7.41 32.11 -11.95
N THR A 311 7.56 32.38 -10.65
CA THR A 311 8.78 32.98 -10.08
C THR A 311 9.95 31.99 -9.97
N GLN A 312 9.70 30.70 -10.18
CA GLN A 312 10.64 29.61 -9.94
C GLN A 312 11.24 29.01 -11.21
N ILE A 313 10.80 29.47 -12.38
CA ILE A 313 11.23 28.95 -13.68
C ILE A 313 11.94 30.02 -14.50
N ASP A 314 12.83 29.58 -15.39
CA ASP A 314 13.43 30.43 -16.41
C ASP A 314 12.61 30.46 -17.71
N ASP A 315 13.06 31.25 -18.69
CA ASP A 315 12.40 31.39 -19.99
C ASP A 315 12.34 30.08 -20.80
N SER A 316 13.17 29.08 -20.46
CA SER A 316 13.16 27.76 -21.11
C SER A 316 12.11 26.81 -20.52
N GLY A 317 11.62 27.11 -19.30
CA GLY A 317 10.73 26.26 -18.54
C GLY A 317 11.42 25.29 -17.57
N ASP A 318 12.76 25.39 -17.40
CA ASP A 318 13.45 24.70 -16.30
C ASP A 318 13.26 25.48 -15.00
N PHE A 319 13.35 24.76 -13.88
CA PHE A 319 13.32 25.38 -12.55
C PHE A 319 14.72 25.87 -12.16
N TYR A 320 14.81 27.05 -11.54
CA TYR A 320 16.06 27.54 -10.95
C TYR A 320 16.61 26.59 -9.87
N GLY A 321 15.72 25.93 -9.14
CA GLY A 321 16.06 24.84 -8.24
C GLY A 321 14.82 24.15 -7.67
N TYR A 322 15.01 22.93 -7.17
CA TYR A 322 13.89 22.08 -6.75
C TYR A 322 13.63 22.14 -5.24
N VAL A 323 14.65 22.55 -4.49
CA VAL A 323 14.61 22.74 -3.04
C VAL A 323 15.38 24.00 -2.71
N GLN A 324 14.74 24.90 -1.98
CA GLN A 324 15.30 26.18 -1.53
C GLN A 324 15.30 26.24 -0.01
N TYR A 325 16.38 26.71 0.60
CA TYR A 325 16.38 27.03 2.02
C TYR A 325 15.68 28.37 2.26
N TYR A 326 14.64 28.38 3.09
CA TYR A 326 13.78 29.55 3.26
C TYR A 326 14.49 30.74 3.91
N GLU A 327 15.43 30.50 4.84
CA GLU A 327 16.16 31.61 5.50
C GLU A 327 17.17 32.30 4.60
N THR A 328 17.76 31.58 3.64
CA THR A 328 18.90 32.10 2.85
C THR A 328 18.57 32.29 1.38
N GLY A 329 17.42 31.80 0.90
CA GLY A 329 17.05 31.77 -0.52
C GLY A 329 17.95 30.88 -1.40
N ARG A 330 18.84 30.08 -0.80
CA ARG A 330 19.80 29.26 -1.56
C ARG A 330 19.18 27.96 -2.01
N TYR A 331 19.38 27.61 -3.27
CA TYR A 331 18.96 26.32 -3.81
C TYR A 331 19.92 25.20 -3.42
N LYS A 332 19.37 24.02 -3.13
CA LYS A 332 20.16 22.79 -3.00
C LYS A 332 20.49 22.24 -4.39
N ALA A 333 21.67 21.63 -4.51
CA ALA A 333 22.06 20.83 -5.66
C ALA A 333 21.31 19.48 -5.66
N PHE A 334 20.01 19.53 -5.89
CA PHE A 334 19.11 18.38 -5.96
C PHE A 334 18.10 18.62 -7.07
N LYS A 335 17.86 17.60 -7.90
CA LYS A 335 16.78 17.60 -8.90
C LYS A 335 15.87 16.41 -8.63
N SER A 336 14.56 16.63 -8.67
CA SER A 336 13.56 15.56 -8.53
C SER A 336 12.98 15.24 -9.89
N GLU A 337 12.84 13.96 -10.20
CA GLU A 337 12.19 13.53 -11.44
C GLU A 337 10.69 13.85 -11.44
N TYR A 338 10.09 14.02 -10.26
CA TYR A 338 8.63 14.02 -10.02
C TYR A 338 8.02 15.41 -9.76
N PHE A 339 8.79 16.34 -9.19
CA PHE A 339 8.28 17.67 -8.81
C PHE A 339 7.68 18.48 -9.97
N PRO A 340 8.22 18.42 -11.21
CA PRO A 340 7.62 19.14 -12.34
C PRO A 340 6.19 18.65 -12.63
N GLY A 341 5.98 17.33 -12.58
CA GLY A 341 4.66 16.74 -12.73
C GLY A 341 3.69 17.14 -11.62
N GLU A 342 4.16 17.17 -10.36
CA GLU A 342 3.36 17.60 -9.20
C GLU A 342 2.92 19.06 -9.34
N ILE A 343 3.82 19.94 -9.82
CA ILE A 343 3.53 21.35 -10.11
C ILE A 343 2.51 21.49 -11.23
N ILE A 344 2.73 20.85 -12.39
CA ILE A 344 1.80 20.93 -13.51
C ILE A 344 0.41 20.48 -13.06
N TYR A 345 0.30 19.36 -12.34
CA TYR A 345 -0.99 18.86 -11.92
C TYR A 345 -1.69 19.82 -10.93
N GLY A 346 -0.98 20.29 -9.90
CA GLY A 346 -1.55 21.23 -8.92
C GLY A 346 -1.99 22.57 -9.51
N VAL A 347 -1.16 23.15 -10.36
CA VAL A 347 -1.47 24.42 -11.03
C VAL A 347 -2.63 24.25 -12.02
N MET A 348 -2.72 23.11 -12.73
CA MET A 348 -3.85 22.83 -13.61
C MET A 348 -5.17 22.68 -12.84
N GLU A 349 -5.17 22.10 -11.64
CA GLU A 349 -6.38 22.10 -10.79
C GLU A 349 -6.77 23.52 -10.35
N ALA A 350 -5.81 24.37 -10.00
CA ALA A 350 -6.08 25.78 -9.70
C ALA A 350 -6.63 26.54 -10.93
N TYR A 351 -6.05 26.30 -12.12
CA TYR A 351 -6.53 26.87 -13.39
C TYR A 351 -7.98 26.48 -13.68
N LYS A 352 -8.41 25.27 -13.34
CA LYS A 352 -9.82 24.86 -13.53
C LYS A 352 -10.79 25.73 -12.74
N LEU A 353 -10.40 26.14 -11.53
CA LEU A 353 -11.22 26.97 -10.65
C LEU A 353 -11.24 28.44 -11.10
N PHE A 354 -10.08 29.01 -11.47
CA PHE A 354 -9.94 30.47 -11.63
C PHE A 354 -9.63 30.96 -13.05
N LYS A 355 -9.28 30.06 -13.97
CA LYS A 355 -9.02 30.36 -15.40
C LYS A 355 -7.94 31.43 -15.65
N GLN A 356 -6.92 31.53 -14.79
CA GLN A 356 -5.80 32.44 -15.00
C GLN A 356 -4.86 31.92 -16.10
N VAL A 357 -4.81 32.63 -17.23
CA VAL A 357 -4.06 32.19 -18.43
C VAL A 357 -2.55 32.10 -18.19
N SER A 358 -1.99 32.95 -17.33
CA SER A 358 -0.57 32.92 -16.94
C SER A 358 -0.15 31.56 -16.40
N TRP A 359 -0.99 30.94 -15.57
CA TRP A 359 -0.75 29.61 -14.99
C TRP A 359 -0.74 28.51 -16.05
N LEU A 360 -1.68 28.57 -17.01
CA LEU A 360 -1.71 27.63 -18.13
C LEU A 360 -0.42 27.71 -18.96
N ASN A 361 0.04 28.93 -19.26
CA ASN A 361 1.24 29.16 -20.06
C ASN A 361 2.50 28.61 -19.37
N VAL A 362 2.60 28.79 -18.05
CA VAL A 362 3.71 28.24 -17.23
C VAL A 362 3.70 26.71 -17.25
N CYS A 363 2.54 26.07 -17.11
CA CYS A 363 2.44 24.62 -17.25
C CYS A 363 2.83 24.11 -18.64
N VAL A 364 2.47 24.84 -19.70
CA VAL A 364 2.92 24.53 -21.07
C VAL A 364 4.45 24.61 -21.17
N SER A 365 5.06 25.67 -20.63
CA SER A 365 6.52 25.85 -20.64
C SER A 365 7.25 24.69 -19.96
N ILE A 366 6.84 24.36 -18.72
CA ILE A 366 7.41 23.25 -17.96
C ILE A 366 7.23 21.93 -18.72
N ALA A 367 6.02 21.64 -19.22
CA ALA A 367 5.77 20.40 -19.94
C ALA A 367 6.62 20.25 -21.21
N ARG A 368 6.83 21.35 -21.95
CA ARG A 368 7.67 21.39 -23.14
C ARG A 368 9.13 21.13 -22.80
N TYR A 369 9.68 21.82 -21.79
CA TYR A 369 11.05 21.59 -21.33
C TYR A 369 11.27 20.11 -20.96
N ILE A 370 10.36 19.54 -20.18
CA ILE A 370 10.47 18.15 -19.75
C ILE A 370 10.47 17.18 -20.95
N ILE A 371 9.55 17.35 -21.89
CA ILE A 371 9.39 16.40 -23.01
C ILE A 371 10.51 16.53 -24.05
N GLU A 372 10.97 17.76 -24.30
CA GLU A 372 11.79 18.09 -25.48
C GLU A 372 13.23 18.43 -25.15
N VAL A 373 13.52 18.64 -23.87
CA VAL A 373 14.88 18.87 -23.39
C VAL A 373 15.30 17.75 -22.46
N ARG A 374 14.57 17.56 -21.35
CA ARG A 374 14.94 16.56 -20.32
C ARG A 374 14.83 15.13 -20.84
N ASP A 375 13.70 14.77 -21.44
CA ASP A 375 13.37 13.36 -21.73
C ASP A 375 13.56 12.97 -23.21
N GLN A 376 13.82 13.93 -24.11
CA GLN A 376 13.80 13.72 -25.55
C GLN A 376 14.78 12.62 -25.99
N PHE A 377 15.98 12.58 -25.41
CA PHE A 377 17.06 11.67 -25.78
C PHE A 377 17.40 10.65 -24.68
N GLU A 378 16.71 10.67 -23.56
CA GLU A 378 16.89 9.64 -22.52
C GLU A 378 16.47 8.28 -23.07
N PRO A 379 17.20 7.19 -22.82
CA PRO A 379 16.77 5.86 -23.21
C PRO A 379 15.56 5.41 -22.38
N ASP A 380 14.74 4.53 -22.95
CA ASP A 380 13.48 4.08 -22.32
C ASP A 380 13.69 3.49 -20.92
N GLU A 381 14.82 2.81 -20.67
CA GLU A 381 15.16 2.17 -19.39
C GLU A 381 15.55 3.17 -18.30
N LYS A 382 15.93 4.40 -18.68
CA LYS A 382 16.28 5.48 -17.75
C LYS A 382 15.15 6.48 -17.55
N LEU A 383 14.06 6.38 -18.32
CA LEU A 383 12.95 7.28 -18.15
C LEU A 383 12.32 7.09 -16.78
N PRO A 384 12.08 8.18 -16.03
CA PRO A 384 11.34 8.09 -14.79
C PRO A 384 9.91 7.63 -15.09
N HIS A 385 9.39 6.73 -14.27
CA HIS A 385 7.97 6.34 -14.32
C HIS A 385 7.12 7.44 -13.65
N ASP A 386 7.23 8.66 -14.16
CA ASP A 386 6.65 9.85 -13.56
C ASP A 386 5.12 9.89 -13.75
N HIS A 387 4.43 9.27 -12.81
CA HIS A 387 2.97 9.28 -12.74
C HIS A 387 2.38 10.69 -12.56
N TRP A 388 3.10 11.62 -11.94
CA TRP A 388 2.63 13.00 -11.79
C TRP A 388 2.65 13.73 -13.11
N MET A 389 3.67 13.52 -13.94
CA MET A 389 3.69 14.03 -15.30
C MET A 389 2.52 13.47 -16.13
N LEU A 390 2.17 12.19 -15.96
CA LEU A 390 1.00 11.60 -16.62
C LEU A 390 -0.33 12.24 -16.17
N TYR A 391 -0.50 12.55 -14.88
CA TYR A 391 -1.64 13.35 -14.40
C TYR A 391 -1.63 14.75 -15.01
N GLY A 392 -0.50 15.45 -14.92
CA GLY A 392 -0.34 16.81 -15.41
C GLY A 392 -0.67 16.93 -16.89
N LEU A 393 -0.16 16.03 -17.73
CA LEU A 393 -0.45 16.00 -19.17
C LEU A 393 -1.89 15.63 -19.49
N ASN A 394 -2.52 14.76 -18.70
CA ASN A 394 -3.95 14.44 -18.87
C ASN A 394 -4.84 15.67 -18.67
N GLU A 395 -4.48 16.56 -17.74
CA GLU A 395 -5.22 17.81 -17.53
C GLU A 395 -4.80 18.90 -18.51
N LEU A 396 -3.50 19.09 -18.72
CA LEU A 396 -2.96 20.14 -19.57
C LEU A 396 -3.42 20.02 -21.02
N HIS A 397 -3.40 18.81 -21.61
CA HIS A 397 -3.78 18.61 -23.01
C HIS A 397 -5.24 19.00 -23.30
N ARG A 398 -6.12 18.97 -22.29
CA ARG A 398 -7.55 19.34 -22.44
C ARG A 398 -7.77 20.84 -22.61
N TYR A 399 -6.79 21.65 -22.20
CA TYR A 399 -6.84 23.11 -22.28
C TYR A 399 -5.80 23.70 -23.23
N ALA A 400 -4.66 23.02 -23.42
CA ALA A 400 -3.61 23.36 -24.37
C ALA A 400 -3.18 22.09 -25.13
N PRO A 401 -3.96 21.64 -26.14
CA PRO A 401 -3.66 20.43 -26.88
C PRO A 401 -2.32 20.51 -27.61
N HIS A 402 -1.50 19.47 -27.49
CA HIS A 402 -0.24 19.37 -28.21
C HIS A 402 0.12 17.91 -28.53
N VAL A 403 0.63 17.66 -29.74
CA VAL A 403 0.92 16.30 -30.23
C VAL A 403 2.06 15.61 -29.47
N THR A 404 3.04 16.38 -29.00
CA THR A 404 4.18 15.82 -28.24
C THR A 404 3.73 15.25 -26.90
N TYR A 405 2.65 15.76 -26.30
CA TYR A 405 2.09 15.23 -25.05
C TYR A 405 1.59 13.80 -25.26
N LEU A 406 0.80 13.56 -26.32
CA LEU A 406 0.29 12.23 -26.65
C LEU A 406 1.45 11.27 -26.98
N GLY A 407 2.46 11.76 -27.71
CA GLY A 407 3.68 11.00 -28.01
C GLY A 407 4.42 10.54 -26.76
N HIS A 408 4.64 11.46 -25.82
CA HIS A 408 5.32 11.20 -24.56
C HIS A 408 4.50 10.27 -23.64
N VAL A 409 3.19 10.49 -23.51
CA VAL A 409 2.31 9.61 -22.73
C VAL A 409 2.31 8.18 -23.27
N ARG A 410 2.20 7.99 -24.59
CA ARG A 410 2.31 6.64 -25.19
C ARG A 410 3.66 5.98 -24.88
N ARG A 411 4.74 6.77 -24.86
CA ARG A 411 6.09 6.28 -24.53
C ARG A 411 6.13 5.80 -23.08
N LEU A 412 5.74 6.63 -22.11
CA LEU A 412 5.70 6.27 -20.69
C LEU A 412 4.78 5.07 -20.40
N LEU A 413 3.61 5.01 -21.02
CA LEU A 413 2.70 3.87 -20.86
C LEU A 413 3.35 2.54 -21.29
N ARG A 414 4.14 2.54 -22.37
CA ARG A 414 4.88 1.36 -22.83
C ARG A 414 6.03 1.01 -21.89
N VAL A 415 6.81 2.01 -21.46
CA VAL A 415 7.93 1.81 -20.53
C VAL A 415 7.44 1.21 -19.22
N ILE A 416 6.42 1.83 -18.61
CA ILE A 416 5.83 1.35 -17.36
C ILE A 416 5.28 -0.07 -17.53
N SER A 417 4.50 -0.34 -18.59
CA SER A 417 3.91 -1.68 -18.79
C SER A 417 4.96 -2.76 -18.98
N ARG A 418 6.09 -2.47 -19.65
CA ARG A 418 7.20 -3.42 -19.86
C ARG A 418 7.96 -3.73 -18.58
N ALA A 419 8.04 -2.77 -17.66
CA ALA A 419 8.73 -2.92 -16.39
C ALA A 419 7.87 -3.59 -15.29
N GLN A 420 6.63 -3.95 -15.59
CA GLN A 420 5.76 -4.64 -14.64
C GLN A 420 6.23 -6.08 -14.44
N THR A 421 6.38 -6.49 -13.18
CA THR A 421 6.72 -7.87 -12.83
C THR A 421 5.60 -8.81 -13.28
N MET A 422 5.99 -9.81 -14.08
CA MET A 422 5.15 -10.94 -14.46
C MET A 422 5.38 -12.09 -13.48
N LYS A 423 4.39 -12.95 -13.30
CA LYS A 423 4.54 -14.18 -12.51
C LYS A 423 5.72 -15.00 -13.04
N ASP A 424 6.84 -14.93 -12.34
CA ASP A 424 8.06 -15.72 -12.53
C ASP A 424 7.98 -16.96 -11.62
N ASP A 425 8.40 -16.82 -10.36
CA ASP A 425 8.54 -17.82 -9.31
C ASP A 425 7.60 -17.56 -8.12
N HIS A 426 7.14 -16.32 -7.92
CA HIS A 426 6.31 -15.92 -6.77
C HIS A 426 4.92 -15.39 -7.17
N GLU A 427 3.84 -16.11 -6.83
CA GLU A 427 2.46 -15.74 -7.22
C GLU A 427 2.01 -14.39 -6.65
N ASP A 428 2.53 -14.01 -5.50
CA ASP A 428 2.23 -12.77 -4.80
C ASP A 428 2.99 -11.55 -5.37
N HIS A 429 3.97 -11.75 -6.26
CA HIS A 429 4.73 -10.66 -6.90
C HIS A 429 4.05 -10.14 -8.18
N ASP A 430 3.07 -10.88 -8.73
CA ASP A 430 2.41 -10.55 -9.99
C ASP A 430 1.74 -9.16 -9.95
N GLY A 431 2.16 -8.26 -10.84
CA GLY A 431 1.65 -6.89 -10.94
C GLY A 431 2.43 -5.85 -10.13
N SER A 432 3.48 -6.26 -9.42
CA SER A 432 4.43 -5.35 -8.76
C SER A 432 5.40 -4.69 -9.76
N PHE A 433 6.29 -3.85 -9.24
CA PHE A 433 7.34 -3.18 -10.01
C PHE A 433 8.59 -3.01 -9.17
N TYR A 434 9.74 -3.26 -9.80
CA TYR A 434 11.07 -3.20 -9.18
C TYR A 434 11.23 -4.16 -8.00
N ASP A 435 12.49 -4.36 -7.58
CA ASP A 435 12.86 -5.15 -6.40
C ASP A 435 12.21 -6.54 -6.39
N GLU A 436 12.71 -7.45 -7.23
CA GLU A 436 12.22 -8.83 -7.35
C GLU A 436 12.16 -9.55 -5.99
N ASP A 437 13.09 -9.22 -5.09
CA ASP A 437 13.19 -9.80 -3.75
C ASP A 437 12.23 -9.18 -2.71
N ASP A 438 11.74 -7.95 -2.93
CA ASP A 438 10.85 -7.29 -1.96
C ASP A 438 9.89 -6.29 -2.62
N PRO A 439 8.91 -6.78 -3.38
CA PRO A 439 8.01 -5.93 -4.15
C PRO A 439 7.17 -5.01 -3.26
N ARG A 440 7.12 -3.73 -3.63
CA ARG A 440 6.57 -2.65 -2.80
C ARG A 440 5.20 -2.18 -3.28
N SER A 441 4.33 -1.82 -2.33
CA SER A 441 2.95 -1.37 -2.59
C SER A 441 2.90 -0.03 -3.34
N THR A 442 3.76 0.92 -2.95
CA THR A 442 3.73 2.28 -3.50
C THR A 442 4.16 2.34 -4.97
N PRO A 443 5.26 1.67 -5.40
CA PRO A 443 5.58 1.59 -6.82
C PRO A 443 4.44 1.05 -7.70
N ALA A 444 3.71 0.04 -7.23
CA ALA A 444 2.55 -0.49 -7.93
C ALA A 444 1.39 0.51 -8.01
N ALA A 445 1.10 1.19 -6.90
CA ALA A 445 0.05 2.20 -6.82
C ALA A 445 0.32 3.41 -7.72
N THR A 446 1.50 4.02 -7.63
CA THR A 446 1.84 5.22 -8.41
C THR A 446 1.84 4.95 -9.91
N ARG A 447 2.35 3.79 -10.34
CA ARG A 447 2.35 3.41 -11.76
C ARG A 447 0.94 3.13 -12.25
N ALA A 448 0.08 2.51 -11.45
CA ALA A 448 -1.33 2.36 -11.78
C ALA A 448 -2.04 3.72 -11.89
N GLU A 449 -1.78 4.66 -10.97
CA GLU A 449 -2.29 6.03 -11.06
C GLU A 449 -1.90 6.71 -12.39
N GLY A 450 -0.61 6.71 -12.70
CA GLY A 450 -0.10 7.30 -13.94
C GLY A 450 -0.64 6.60 -15.19
N MET A 451 -0.68 5.26 -15.18
CA MET A 451 -1.26 4.49 -16.28
C MET A 451 -2.75 4.80 -16.48
N ILE A 452 -3.53 5.00 -15.41
CA ILE A 452 -4.94 5.38 -15.52
C ILE A 452 -5.07 6.79 -16.13
N ALA A 453 -4.28 7.76 -15.69
CA ALA A 453 -4.28 9.11 -16.24
C ALA A 453 -3.90 9.12 -17.73
N GLY A 454 -2.82 8.41 -18.08
CA GLY A 454 -2.39 8.25 -19.48
C GLY A 454 -3.40 7.47 -20.32
N PHE A 455 -4.04 6.44 -19.76
CA PHE A 455 -5.12 5.70 -20.41
C PHE A 455 -6.27 6.64 -20.78
N CYS A 456 -6.74 7.47 -19.84
CA CYS A 456 -7.82 8.43 -20.10
C CYS A 456 -7.45 9.42 -21.21
N LEU A 457 -6.23 9.96 -21.19
CA LEU A 457 -5.80 10.90 -22.22
C LEU A 457 -5.75 10.23 -23.61
N ILE A 458 -5.12 9.07 -23.72
CA ILE A 458 -4.99 8.36 -25.01
C ILE A 458 -6.34 7.85 -25.50
N HIS A 459 -7.21 7.39 -24.61
CA HIS A 459 -8.57 6.99 -24.95
C HIS A 459 -9.35 8.14 -25.59
N ASP A 460 -9.28 9.34 -25.00
CA ASP A 460 -10.09 10.48 -25.43
C ASP A 460 -9.55 11.15 -26.70
N PHE A 461 -8.22 11.16 -26.91
CA PHE A 461 -7.58 11.97 -27.96
C PHE A 461 -6.73 11.17 -28.96
N ASP A 462 -6.53 9.86 -28.76
CA ASP A 462 -5.85 8.98 -29.71
C ASP A 462 -6.51 7.58 -29.78
N PRO A 463 -7.76 7.49 -30.28
CA PRO A 463 -8.51 6.24 -30.32
C PRO A 463 -7.86 5.15 -31.20
N LYS A 464 -6.89 5.51 -32.06
CA LYS A 464 -6.13 4.55 -32.89
C LYS A 464 -5.18 3.68 -32.05
N SER A 465 -4.85 4.11 -30.82
CA SER A 465 -3.97 3.40 -29.89
C SER A 465 -4.66 2.27 -29.10
N ILE A 466 -5.74 1.67 -29.62
CA ILE A 466 -6.56 0.65 -28.93
C ILE A 466 -5.77 -0.55 -28.40
N ARG A 467 -4.75 -1.02 -29.13
CA ARG A 467 -3.89 -2.14 -28.69
C ARG A 467 -3.08 -1.78 -27.45
N LEU A 468 -2.54 -0.55 -27.41
CA LEU A 468 -1.85 -0.04 -26.24
C LEU A 468 -2.81 0.07 -25.05
N LEU A 469 -4.00 0.65 -25.26
CA LEU A 469 -5.02 0.81 -24.22
C LEU A 469 -5.42 -0.53 -23.59
N LYS A 470 -5.64 -1.58 -24.39
CA LYS A 470 -5.94 -2.94 -23.86
C LYS A 470 -4.81 -3.47 -22.97
N SER A 471 -3.56 -3.38 -23.43
CA SER A 471 -2.39 -3.83 -22.66
C SER A 471 -2.19 -3.03 -21.37
N VAL A 472 -2.38 -1.71 -21.42
CA VAL A 472 -2.30 -0.82 -20.25
C VAL A 472 -3.40 -1.16 -19.24
N PHE A 473 -4.63 -1.40 -19.70
CA PHE A 473 -5.74 -1.76 -18.81
C PHE A 473 -5.48 -3.07 -18.06
N MET A 474 -4.97 -4.10 -18.75
CA MET A 474 -4.55 -5.35 -18.09
C MET A 474 -3.45 -5.10 -17.05
N SER A 475 -2.48 -4.23 -17.37
CA SER A 475 -1.39 -3.85 -16.45
C SER A 475 -1.94 -3.14 -15.21
N ILE A 476 -2.90 -2.22 -15.37
CA ILE A 476 -3.60 -1.55 -14.25
C ILE A 476 -4.29 -2.57 -13.34
N GLN A 477 -5.01 -3.55 -13.90
CA GLN A 477 -5.71 -4.56 -13.11
C GLN A 477 -4.74 -5.45 -12.31
N ARG A 478 -3.58 -5.77 -12.89
CA ARG A 478 -2.55 -6.55 -12.19
C ARG A 478 -1.91 -5.74 -11.06
N SER A 479 -1.59 -4.47 -11.30
CA SER A 479 -1.10 -3.56 -10.26
C SER A 479 -2.08 -3.44 -9.10
N LEU A 480 -3.37 -3.26 -9.37
CA LEU A 480 -4.38 -3.20 -8.29
C LEU A 480 -4.52 -4.52 -7.55
N SER A 481 -4.42 -5.64 -8.26
CA SER A 481 -4.45 -6.95 -7.61
C SER A 481 -3.27 -7.11 -6.64
N PHE A 482 -2.09 -6.61 -7.00
CA PHE A 482 -0.94 -6.55 -6.10
C PHE A 482 -1.17 -5.59 -4.92
N GLN A 483 -1.66 -4.37 -5.17
CA GLN A 483 -1.99 -3.40 -4.12
C GLN A 483 -2.88 -4.03 -3.03
N LEU A 484 -3.98 -4.70 -3.42
CA LEU A 484 -4.90 -5.33 -2.47
C LEU A 484 -4.25 -6.41 -1.59
N ARG A 485 -3.19 -7.09 -2.05
CA ARG A 485 -2.42 -8.08 -1.26
C ARG A 485 -1.54 -7.42 -0.19
N THR A 486 -1.25 -6.14 -0.35
CA THR A 486 -0.46 -5.35 0.61
C THR A 486 -1.32 -4.58 1.60
N GLN A 487 -2.65 -4.66 1.50
CA GLN A 487 -3.54 -4.03 2.48
C GLN A 487 -3.73 -4.92 3.72
N TYR A 488 -3.62 -4.32 4.90
CA TYR A 488 -4.04 -4.96 6.13
C TYR A 488 -5.56 -5.14 6.16
N ASN A 489 -5.96 -6.37 6.44
CA ASN A 489 -7.33 -6.83 6.56
C ASN A 489 -7.43 -7.76 7.76
N GLU A 490 -8.60 -8.35 7.95
CA GLU A 490 -8.88 -9.16 9.14
C GLU A 490 -8.06 -10.47 9.21
N ILE A 491 -7.51 -10.95 8.08
CA ILE A 491 -6.71 -12.18 8.00
C ILE A 491 -5.26 -11.91 8.40
N ASN A 492 -4.64 -10.90 7.79
CA ASN A 492 -3.22 -10.61 7.99
C ASN A 492 -2.94 -9.67 9.17
N THR A 493 -3.97 -9.15 9.84
CA THR A 493 -3.84 -8.49 11.15
C THR A 493 -3.97 -9.48 12.32
N MET A 494 -4.21 -10.77 12.06
CA MET A 494 -4.43 -11.77 13.11
C MET A 494 -3.28 -11.94 14.09
N TYR A 495 -2.05 -11.72 13.64
CA TYR A 495 -0.82 -11.96 14.42
C TYR A 495 -0.04 -10.68 14.72
N VAL A 496 -0.57 -9.51 14.36
CA VAL A 496 0.10 -8.24 14.64
C VAL A 496 -0.25 -7.74 16.03
N LYS A 497 0.67 -7.01 16.69
CA LYS A 497 0.48 -6.57 18.09
C LYS A 497 -0.76 -5.72 18.32
N ASN A 498 -1.09 -4.86 17.35
CA ASN A 498 -2.23 -3.96 17.43
C ASN A 498 -3.05 -4.02 16.13
N PRO A 499 -3.95 -5.02 16.01
CA PRO A 499 -4.76 -5.23 14.80
C PRO A 499 -5.63 -4.04 14.45
N ARG A 500 -6.17 -3.34 15.47
CA ARG A 500 -7.02 -2.17 15.25
C ARG A 500 -6.28 -1.00 14.62
N LYS A 501 -5.02 -0.76 15.03
CA LYS A 501 -4.21 0.35 14.49
C LYS A 501 -3.70 0.07 13.08
N SER A 502 -3.37 -1.18 12.73
CA SER A 502 -2.88 -1.54 11.39
C SER A 502 -3.97 -1.70 10.34
N PHE A 503 -5.20 -2.03 10.75
CA PHE A 503 -6.31 -2.35 9.85
C PHE A 503 -6.54 -1.29 8.77
N GLY A 504 -6.61 -1.72 7.51
CA GLY A 504 -6.86 -0.88 6.34
C GLY A 504 -5.66 -0.12 5.79
N GLY A 505 -4.55 -0.06 6.54
CA GLY A 505 -3.29 0.49 6.04
C GLY A 505 -2.64 -0.42 5.00
N PHE A 506 -1.78 0.17 4.17
CA PHE A 506 -1.00 -0.54 3.16
C PHE A 506 0.45 -0.63 3.66
N ARG A 507 0.96 -1.85 3.80
CA ARG A 507 2.37 -2.06 4.19
C ARG A 507 3.31 -1.70 3.04
N GLU A 508 4.55 -1.40 3.39
CA GLU A 508 5.61 -1.01 2.45
C GLU A 508 5.79 -2.03 1.34
N SER A 509 5.90 -3.31 1.71
CA SER A 509 6.12 -4.44 0.82
C SER A 509 5.48 -5.71 1.37
N ILE A 510 5.66 -6.82 0.67
CA ILE A 510 5.22 -8.13 1.16
C ILE A 510 5.99 -8.59 2.42
N HIS A 511 7.24 -8.15 2.61
CA HIS A 511 8.10 -8.54 3.73
C HIS A 511 8.28 -7.43 4.79
N ARG A 512 8.10 -6.15 4.44
CA ARG A 512 8.25 -5.01 5.35
C ARG A 512 6.89 -4.48 5.77
N HIS A 513 6.59 -4.64 7.06
CA HIS A 513 5.27 -4.42 7.66
C HIS A 513 5.00 -2.98 8.09
N ARG A 514 5.85 -2.03 7.70
CA ARG A 514 5.71 -0.60 7.97
C ARG A 514 4.60 0.02 7.12
N ILE A 515 3.79 0.89 7.73
CA ILE A 515 2.78 1.68 7.02
C ILE A 515 3.18 3.15 7.09
N ARG A 516 3.26 3.82 5.94
CA ARG A 516 3.36 5.28 5.87
C ARG A 516 2.10 5.84 5.22
N ILE A 517 1.75 7.08 5.58
CA ILE A 517 0.57 7.73 5.03
C ILE A 517 0.60 7.80 3.49
N ASP A 518 1.77 7.95 2.88
CA ASP A 518 1.89 8.00 1.42
C ASP A 518 1.68 6.64 0.75
N TYR A 519 1.93 5.54 1.46
CA TYR A 519 1.59 4.20 0.95
C TYR A 519 0.08 4.08 0.83
N VAL A 520 -0.64 4.50 1.87
CA VAL A 520 -2.11 4.45 1.91
C VAL A 520 -2.72 5.45 0.93
N GLN A 521 -2.17 6.66 0.84
CA GLN A 521 -2.54 7.70 -0.12
C GLN A 521 -2.55 7.16 -1.55
N HIS A 522 -1.39 6.69 -2.04
CA HIS A 522 -1.25 6.29 -3.44
C HIS A 522 -2.14 5.09 -3.77
N ASN A 523 -2.20 4.10 -2.87
CA ASN A 523 -3.08 2.94 -3.06
C ASN A 523 -4.57 3.36 -3.10
N LEU A 524 -5.01 4.23 -2.20
CA LEU A 524 -6.38 4.75 -2.18
C LEU A 524 -6.71 5.50 -3.48
N VAL A 525 -5.84 6.41 -3.92
CA VAL A 525 -6.09 7.20 -5.14
C VAL A 525 -6.11 6.31 -6.38
N SER A 526 -5.20 5.33 -6.47
CA SER A 526 -5.18 4.33 -7.53
C SER A 526 -6.50 3.56 -7.63
N ILE A 527 -7.00 3.08 -6.49
CA ILE A 527 -8.27 2.37 -6.37
C ILE A 527 -9.45 3.25 -6.81
N LEU A 528 -9.55 4.48 -6.31
CA LEU A 528 -10.64 5.41 -6.66
C LEU A 528 -10.65 5.75 -8.16
N ASN A 529 -9.48 5.97 -8.75
CA ASN A 529 -9.34 6.22 -10.18
C ASN A 529 -9.79 5.01 -11.01
N TYR A 530 -9.44 3.80 -10.58
CA TYR A 530 -9.87 2.57 -11.25
C TYR A 530 -11.40 2.40 -11.21
N MET A 531 -12.01 2.63 -10.04
CA MET A 531 -13.47 2.59 -9.88
C MET A 531 -14.15 3.56 -10.85
N ARG A 532 -13.60 4.77 -11.01
CA ARG A 532 -14.09 5.77 -11.95
C ARG A 532 -14.05 5.29 -13.40
N ILE A 533 -12.90 4.84 -13.88
CA ILE A 533 -12.78 4.41 -15.28
C ILE A 533 -13.63 3.19 -15.59
N LYS A 534 -13.75 2.25 -14.64
CA LYS A 534 -14.58 1.05 -14.82
C LYS A 534 -16.06 1.41 -14.96
N LYS A 535 -16.55 2.38 -14.16
CA LYS A 535 -17.92 2.89 -14.28
C LYS A 535 -18.17 3.54 -15.65
N HIS A 536 -17.23 4.35 -16.13
CA HIS A 536 -17.33 4.99 -17.45
C HIS A 536 -17.28 3.99 -18.62
N MET A 537 -16.43 2.96 -18.55
CA MET A 537 -16.37 1.91 -19.57
C MET A 537 -17.64 1.06 -19.64
N VAL A 538 -18.27 0.78 -18.49
CA VAL A 538 -19.54 0.05 -18.45
C VAL A 538 -20.69 0.89 -19.03
N SER A 539 -20.64 2.22 -18.91
CA SER A 539 -21.71 3.12 -19.37
C SER A 539 -21.59 3.59 -20.83
N HIS A 540 -20.40 3.55 -21.45
CA HIS A 540 -20.14 4.22 -22.73
C HIS A 540 -19.28 3.42 -23.72
N ILE A 541 -19.68 2.20 -24.07
CA ILE A 541 -19.15 1.33 -25.15
C ILE A 541 -18.36 0.13 -24.62
N SER A 542 -18.79 -1.04 -25.10
CA SER A 542 -18.06 -2.30 -25.09
C SER A 542 -16.64 -2.12 -25.64
N LEU A 543 -15.68 -1.82 -24.77
CA LEU A 543 -14.46 -2.59 -24.85
C LEU A 543 -14.91 -4.04 -24.58
N THR A 544 -15.17 -4.80 -25.65
CA THR A 544 -15.12 -6.25 -25.56
C THR A 544 -13.65 -6.55 -25.23
N ILE A 545 -13.35 -6.55 -23.93
CA ILE A 545 -12.05 -6.85 -23.34
C ILE A 545 -11.81 -8.33 -23.51
#